data_AF-A0A2E8E4Q3-F1
#
_entry.id   AF-A0A2E8E4Q3-F1
#
_cell.length_a   1.000
_cell.length_b   1.000
_cell.length_c   1.000
_cell.angle_alpha   90.00
_cell.angle_beta   90.00
_cell.angle_gamma   90.00
#
_symmetry.space_group_name_H-M   'P 1'
#
loop_
_entity.id
_entity.type
_entity.pdbx_description
1 polymer ?
#
loop_
_entity_poly.entity_id
_entity_poly.type
_entity_poly.pdbx_seq_one_letter_code
_entity_poly.pdbx_strand_id
1 'polypeptide(L)'
;MKFPLALLVLGGILLLAPSGGYHAFNGLPLNTGPEFGLFLLILPFLVWTSLRRLWYRFLSRLSTPALPLLGVAVLLALGLKGLLFFSETRQGFPACYHPLDEAPVSSICEKSYTNPWHRFGATRVDHTIDFGPSDWNLSFMNSIRFNYYQRGEPSRDRLPFGVTWHGEFETDPDDTIQLMYLGEALLQLDGRTVQLPRQYADLETLTIPVSAGVHRFVLSYQFDSGARVGDDIRFVPGPELHLLTGVDQGRSRAALGTAPGPGWLVLGALVDLVLIAFALSLAAVYVLLLRVRGALLLVVCLVAPWLSEMLPTWFLAGQSVYFLAAATVLVVT
;
A
#
# COMPACT_ATOMS: atom_id res chain seq x y z
N MET A 1 -33.93 -12.05 3.84
CA MET A 1 -32.48 -12.35 3.94
C MET A 1 -31.58 -11.09 3.96
N LYS A 2 -31.98 -10.00 4.63
CA LYS A 2 -31.21 -8.73 4.58
C LYS A 2 -29.94 -8.74 5.44
N PHE A 3 -29.97 -9.49 6.55
CA PHE A 3 -28.87 -9.55 7.53
C PHE A 3 -27.52 -10.06 6.99
N PRO A 4 -27.43 -11.21 6.28
CA PRO A 4 -26.13 -11.69 5.77
C PRO A 4 -25.51 -10.75 4.73
N LEU A 5 -26.33 -10.07 3.93
CA LEU A 5 -25.85 -9.07 2.98
C LEU A 5 -25.28 -7.84 3.71
N ALA A 6 -25.99 -7.33 4.73
CA ALA A 6 -25.52 -6.20 5.52
C ALA A 6 -24.16 -6.50 6.18
N LEU A 7 -23.99 -7.70 6.74
CA LEU A 7 -22.71 -8.10 7.35
C LEU A 7 -21.58 -8.19 6.31
N LEU A 8 -21.85 -8.69 5.11
CA LEU A 8 -20.87 -8.73 4.03
C LEU A 8 -20.47 -7.31 3.57
N VAL A 9 -21.43 -6.40 3.46
CA VAL A 9 -21.18 -5.00 3.13
C VAL A 9 -20.34 -4.34 4.23
N LEU A 10 -20.68 -4.55 5.50
CA LEU A 10 -19.90 -4.01 6.62
C LEU A 10 -18.48 -4.59 6.67
N GLY A 11 -18.32 -5.89 6.41
CA GLY A 11 -17.00 -6.52 6.29
C GLY A 11 -16.18 -5.98 5.11
N GLY A 12 -16.84 -5.70 3.98
CA GLY A 12 -16.22 -5.02 2.84
C GLY A 12 -15.80 -3.59 3.16
N ILE A 13 -16.64 -2.82 3.85
CA ILE A 13 -16.28 -1.48 4.34
C ILE A 13 -15.12 -1.57 5.34
N LEU A 14 -15.14 -2.54 6.25
CA LEU A 14 -14.06 -2.76 7.23
C LEU A 14 -12.73 -3.05 6.54
N LEU A 15 -12.75 -3.81 5.45
CA LEU A 15 -11.56 -4.06 4.64
C LEU A 15 -11.09 -2.77 3.96
N LEU A 16 -11.98 -2.08 3.23
CA LEU A 16 -11.61 -0.95 2.37
C LEU A 16 -11.35 0.37 3.11
N ALA A 17 -11.95 0.55 4.29
CA ALA A 17 -11.81 1.78 5.05
C ALA A 17 -10.33 1.99 5.45
N PRO A 18 -9.77 3.19 5.21
CA PRO A 18 -8.40 3.52 5.59
C PRO A 18 -8.19 3.52 7.11
N SER A 19 -6.96 3.32 7.56
CA SER A 19 -6.59 3.30 8.98
C SER A 19 -5.19 3.91 9.26
N GLY A 20 -4.60 3.66 10.42
CA GLY A 20 -3.30 4.21 10.85
C GLY A 20 -2.06 3.72 10.08
N GLY A 21 -2.17 2.70 9.22
CA GLY A 21 -1.07 2.28 8.33
C GLY A 21 0.01 1.37 8.96
N TYR A 22 -0.30 0.69 10.07
CA TYR A 22 0.65 -0.16 10.81
C TYR A 22 0.12 -1.56 11.17
N HIS A 23 -1.08 -1.93 10.71
CA HIS A 23 -1.62 -3.29 10.84
C HIS A 23 -1.71 -3.97 9.47
N ALA A 24 -2.11 -5.24 9.40
CA ALA A 24 -2.05 -6.00 8.16
C ALA A 24 -3.09 -5.52 7.13
N PHE A 25 -4.27 -5.09 7.58
CA PHE A 25 -5.38 -4.67 6.72
C PHE A 25 -5.67 -3.17 6.85
N ASN A 26 -4.78 -2.33 6.32
CA ASN A 26 -4.86 -0.87 6.45
C ASN A 26 -5.90 -0.22 5.53
N GLY A 27 -6.42 -0.97 4.56
CA GLY A 27 -7.49 -0.54 3.68
C GLY A 27 -6.97 0.10 2.41
N LEU A 28 -7.65 1.11 1.88
CA LEU A 28 -7.24 1.71 0.61
C LEU A 28 -5.94 2.53 0.75
N PRO A 29 -4.98 2.39 -0.18
CA PRO A 29 -4.99 1.46 -1.33
C PRO A 29 -4.69 0.01 -0.93
N LEU A 30 -5.34 -0.97 -1.59
CA LEU A 30 -5.07 -2.41 -1.38
C LEU A 30 -3.69 -2.78 -1.93
N ASN A 31 -2.65 -2.51 -1.15
CA ASN A 31 -1.26 -2.63 -1.58
C ASN A 31 -0.65 -3.99 -1.21
N THR A 32 -1.32 -4.79 -0.38
CA THR A 32 -0.84 -6.12 0.00
C THR A 32 -1.63 -7.25 -0.69
N GLY A 33 -0.93 -8.36 -0.95
CA GLY A 33 -1.54 -9.59 -1.49
C GLY A 33 -2.71 -10.12 -0.63
N PRO A 34 -2.60 -10.17 0.71
CA PRO A 34 -3.71 -10.56 1.59
C PRO A 34 -4.94 -9.65 1.50
N GLU A 35 -4.77 -8.33 1.46
CA GLU A 35 -5.89 -7.39 1.30
C GLU A 35 -6.61 -7.59 -0.02
N PHE A 36 -5.86 -7.70 -1.12
CA PHE A 36 -6.41 -7.95 -2.43
C PHE A 36 -7.11 -9.32 -2.50
N GLY A 37 -6.49 -10.37 -1.94
CA GLY A 37 -7.07 -11.70 -1.84
C GLY A 37 -8.39 -11.73 -1.06
N LEU A 38 -8.46 -11.01 0.07
CA LEU A 38 -9.68 -10.88 0.85
C LEU A 38 -10.77 -10.10 0.12
N PHE A 39 -10.40 -9.05 -0.61
CA PHE A 39 -11.33 -8.31 -1.46
C PHE A 39 -11.96 -9.23 -2.52
N LEU A 40 -11.13 -10.00 -3.24
CA LEU A 40 -11.60 -11.01 -4.20
C LEU A 40 -12.44 -12.11 -3.56
N LEU A 41 -12.12 -12.51 -2.32
CA LEU A 41 -12.90 -13.50 -1.57
C LEU A 41 -14.31 -13.01 -1.26
N ILE A 42 -14.49 -11.72 -0.94
CA ILE A 42 -15.77 -11.12 -0.55
C ILE A 42 -16.69 -10.89 -1.75
N LEU A 43 -16.14 -10.46 -2.90
CA LEU A 43 -16.89 -10.06 -4.09
C LEU A 43 -17.99 -11.08 -4.51
N PRO A 44 -17.69 -12.39 -4.63
CA PRO A 44 -18.71 -13.40 -4.95
C PRO A 44 -19.90 -13.43 -3.99
N PHE A 45 -19.67 -13.26 -2.69
CA PHE A 45 -20.74 -13.26 -1.70
C PHE A 45 -21.62 -12.00 -1.77
N LEU A 46 -21.08 -10.88 -2.27
CA LEU A 46 -21.87 -9.66 -2.51
C LEU A 46 -22.81 -9.81 -3.71
N VAL A 47 -22.46 -10.62 -4.71
CA VAL A 47 -23.27 -10.80 -5.92
C VAL A 47 -24.23 -12.01 -5.78
N TRP A 48 -23.72 -13.18 -5.40
CA TRP A 48 -24.48 -14.44 -5.47
C TRP A 48 -25.30 -14.74 -4.21
N THR A 49 -26.62 -14.85 -4.38
CA THR A 49 -27.53 -15.21 -3.27
C THR A 49 -27.31 -16.63 -2.74
N SER A 50 -26.93 -17.58 -3.61
CA SER A 50 -26.68 -18.98 -3.25
C SER A 50 -25.50 -19.12 -2.28
N LEU A 51 -24.39 -18.44 -2.55
CA LEU A 51 -23.23 -18.38 -1.64
C LEU A 51 -23.58 -17.79 -0.28
N ARG A 52 -24.35 -16.68 -0.26
CA ARG A 52 -24.83 -16.08 0.99
C ARG A 52 -25.67 -17.03 1.82
N ARG A 53 -26.58 -17.79 1.19
CA ARG A 53 -27.39 -18.80 1.89
C ARG A 53 -26.52 -19.89 2.47
N LEU A 54 -25.52 -20.35 1.73
CA LEU A 54 -24.60 -21.39 2.16
C LEU A 54 -23.76 -20.93 3.36
N TRP A 55 -23.21 -19.72 3.29
CA TRP A 55 -22.46 -19.11 4.39
C TRP A 55 -23.30 -18.91 5.65
N TYR A 56 -24.52 -18.39 5.52
CA TYR A 56 -25.46 -18.27 6.63
C TYR A 56 -25.74 -19.62 7.30
N ARG A 57 -26.02 -20.65 6.49
CA ARG A 57 -26.27 -22.02 6.99
C ARG A 57 -25.05 -22.60 7.68
N PHE A 58 -23.86 -22.38 7.12
CA PHE A 58 -22.60 -22.81 7.71
C PHE A 58 -22.40 -22.20 9.11
N LEU A 59 -22.54 -20.88 9.23
CA LEU A 59 -22.40 -20.19 10.51
C LEU A 59 -23.48 -20.62 11.52
N SER A 60 -24.74 -20.78 11.08
CA SER A 60 -25.82 -21.25 11.97
C SER A 60 -25.63 -22.69 12.48
N ARG A 61 -24.88 -23.51 11.74
CA ARG A 61 -24.54 -24.89 12.16
C ARG A 61 -23.38 -24.93 13.14
N LEU A 62 -22.46 -23.98 13.07
CA LEU A 62 -21.32 -23.91 13.97
C LEU A 62 -21.78 -23.58 15.40
N SER A 63 -22.59 -22.52 15.53
CA SER A 63 -23.30 -22.21 16.78
C SER A 63 -24.44 -21.21 16.51
N THR A 64 -25.51 -21.27 17.30
CA THR A 64 -26.64 -20.32 17.21
C THR A 64 -26.20 -18.84 17.32
N PRO A 65 -25.27 -18.46 18.22
CA PRO A 65 -24.83 -17.07 18.32
C PRO A 65 -23.68 -16.68 17.37
N ALA A 66 -23.14 -17.59 16.52
CA ALA A 66 -21.97 -17.27 15.70
C ALA A 66 -22.17 -16.06 14.79
N LEU A 67 -23.30 -16.01 14.09
CA LEU A 67 -23.60 -14.94 13.14
C LEU A 67 -23.82 -13.57 13.82
N PRO A 68 -24.66 -13.42 14.88
CA PRO A 68 -24.78 -12.15 15.57
C PRO A 68 -23.48 -11.74 16.27
N LEU A 69 -22.70 -12.67 16.82
CA LEU A 69 -21.39 -12.37 17.43
C LEU A 69 -20.40 -11.81 16.40
N LEU A 70 -20.31 -12.44 15.22
CA LEU A 70 -19.50 -11.93 14.11
C LEU A 70 -19.97 -10.54 13.67
N GLY A 71 -21.30 -10.31 13.63
CA GLY A 71 -21.86 -9.00 13.34
C GLY A 71 -21.44 -7.92 14.34
N VAL A 72 -21.52 -8.20 15.63
CA VAL A 72 -21.06 -7.29 16.69
C VAL A 72 -19.55 -7.07 16.59
N ALA A 73 -18.76 -8.12 16.36
CA ALA A 73 -17.31 -8.01 16.22
C ALA A 73 -16.92 -7.11 15.03
N VAL A 74 -17.58 -7.26 13.87
CA VAL A 74 -17.35 -6.39 12.70
C VAL A 74 -17.72 -4.94 12.99
N LEU A 75 -18.83 -4.68 13.69
CA LEU A 75 -19.22 -3.33 14.08
C LEU A 75 -18.24 -2.69 15.06
N LEU A 76 -17.77 -3.45 16.05
CA LEU A 76 -16.74 -2.98 16.99
C LEU A 76 -15.42 -2.71 16.25
N ALA A 77 -15.01 -3.60 15.35
CA ALA A 77 -13.81 -3.41 14.53
C ALA A 77 -13.91 -2.18 13.62
N LEU A 78 -15.10 -1.86 13.09
CA LEU A 78 -15.32 -0.61 12.34
C LEU A 78 -15.14 0.63 13.24
N GLY A 79 -15.68 0.60 14.46
CA GLY A 79 -15.47 1.68 15.44
C GLY A 79 -14.00 1.86 15.79
N LEU A 80 -13.29 0.75 16.03
CA LEU A 80 -11.85 0.72 16.25
C LEU A 80 -11.09 1.29 15.04
N LYS A 81 -11.42 0.86 13.82
CA LYS A 81 -10.77 1.36 12.60
C LYS A 81 -10.98 2.85 12.40
N GLY A 82 -12.18 3.36 12.73
CA GLY A 82 -12.47 4.79 12.80
C GLY A 82 -11.57 5.51 13.81
N LEU A 83 -11.43 4.96 15.03
CA LEU A 83 -10.52 5.53 16.04
C LEU A 83 -9.07 5.58 15.53
N LEU A 84 -8.57 4.50 14.91
CA LEU A 84 -7.23 4.44 14.31
C LEU A 84 -7.05 5.41 13.13
N PHE A 85 -8.12 5.70 12.41
CA PHE A 85 -8.11 6.69 11.33
C PHE A 85 -8.03 8.12 11.86
N PHE A 86 -8.69 8.43 12.98
CA PHE A 86 -8.69 9.77 13.56
C PHE A 86 -7.55 10.04 14.55
N SER A 87 -6.85 9.01 15.05
CA SER A 87 -5.85 9.15 16.12
C SER A 87 -4.55 9.87 15.73
N GLU A 88 -4.40 10.33 14.50
CA GLU A 88 -3.17 10.87 13.89
C GLU A 88 -1.91 9.99 14.02
N THR A 89 -2.03 8.81 14.63
CA THR A 89 -0.96 7.83 14.78
C THR A 89 -0.64 7.20 13.44
N ARG A 90 0.65 7.04 13.18
CA ARG A 90 1.20 6.51 11.93
C ARG A 90 2.50 5.78 12.21
N GLN A 91 2.91 4.95 11.27
CA GLN A 91 4.25 4.39 11.21
C GLN A 91 4.90 4.85 9.90
N GLY A 92 6.08 5.45 9.99
CA GLY A 92 6.80 6.02 8.85
C GLY A 92 6.77 7.55 8.80
N PHE A 93 7.25 8.08 7.68
CA PHE A 93 7.58 9.48 7.46
C PHE A 93 6.58 10.13 6.50
N PRO A 94 5.67 11.01 6.98
CA PRO A 94 4.91 11.88 6.09
C PRO A 94 5.84 12.64 5.16
N ALA A 95 5.57 12.50 3.88
CA ALA A 95 6.36 13.03 2.79
C ALA A 95 5.53 14.00 1.97
N CYS A 96 6.01 15.24 1.88
CA CYS A 96 5.43 16.30 1.07
C CYS A 96 6.17 16.34 -0.26
N TYR A 97 5.65 15.66 -1.29
CA TYR A 97 6.24 15.71 -2.62
C TYR A 97 5.67 16.88 -3.40
N HIS A 98 6.50 17.53 -4.20
CA HIS A 98 6.09 18.61 -5.09
C HIS A 98 6.96 18.67 -6.35
N PRO A 99 6.40 19.08 -7.50
CA PRO A 99 7.20 19.48 -8.66
C PRO A 99 8.06 20.72 -8.34
N LEU A 100 9.17 20.89 -9.06
CA LEU A 100 10.00 22.11 -9.00
C LEU A 100 9.69 23.08 -10.16
N ASP A 101 9.13 22.55 -11.24
CA ASP A 101 8.83 23.23 -12.49
C ASP A 101 7.39 23.75 -12.57
N GLU A 102 6.49 23.23 -11.73
CA GLU A 102 5.07 23.57 -11.72
C GLU A 102 4.58 23.91 -10.30
N ALA A 103 3.54 24.73 -10.20
CA ALA A 103 2.92 25.01 -8.89
C ALA A 103 1.92 23.90 -8.53
N PRO A 104 1.91 23.38 -7.29
CA PRO A 104 0.88 22.43 -6.87
C PRO A 104 -0.54 22.99 -6.96
N VAL A 105 -1.52 22.15 -7.33
CA VAL A 105 -2.88 22.61 -7.68
C VAL A 105 -3.70 23.06 -6.47
N SER A 106 -3.50 22.48 -5.29
CA SER A 106 -4.45 22.64 -4.16
C SER A 106 -3.85 22.81 -2.77
N SER A 107 -2.55 22.57 -2.61
CA SER A 107 -1.88 22.50 -1.30
C SER A 107 -0.37 22.62 -1.50
N ILE A 108 0.39 22.82 -0.42
CA ILE A 108 1.86 22.86 -0.49
C ILE A 108 2.43 21.54 -1.04
N CYS A 109 1.78 20.42 -0.72
CA CYS A 109 2.16 19.10 -1.21
C CYS A 109 1.20 18.63 -2.31
N GLU A 110 1.72 17.85 -3.26
CA GLU A 110 0.90 17.20 -4.29
C GLU A 110 -0.01 16.12 -3.72
N LYS A 111 -1.08 15.81 -4.44
CA LYS A 111 -1.98 14.70 -4.11
C LYS A 111 -1.42 13.38 -4.61
N SER A 112 -1.69 12.30 -3.88
CA SER A 112 -1.32 10.93 -4.25
C SER A 112 -2.53 10.00 -4.18
N TYR A 113 -2.55 8.99 -5.02
CA TYR A 113 -3.50 7.87 -4.91
C TYR A 113 -3.25 7.01 -3.66
N THR A 114 -2.05 7.07 -3.08
CA THR A 114 -1.70 6.37 -1.84
C THR A 114 -2.16 7.11 -0.58
N ASN A 115 -2.56 8.39 -0.69
CA ASN A 115 -3.15 9.17 0.39
C ASN A 115 -4.30 10.04 -0.16
N PRO A 116 -5.42 9.41 -0.59
CA PRO A 116 -6.47 10.13 -1.32
C PRO A 116 -7.20 11.16 -0.45
N TRP A 117 -7.12 11.03 0.88
CA TRP A 117 -7.69 11.99 1.84
C TRP A 117 -6.69 13.04 2.34
N HIS A 118 -5.46 13.07 1.79
CA HIS A 118 -4.43 14.05 2.17
C HIS A 118 -4.17 14.12 3.69
N ARG A 119 -4.17 12.95 4.35
CA ARG A 119 -3.92 12.86 5.79
C ARG A 119 -2.51 13.34 6.10
N PHE A 120 -2.35 13.89 7.30
CA PHE A 120 -1.07 14.41 7.83
C PHE A 120 -0.50 15.59 7.04
N GLY A 121 -1.30 16.24 6.17
CA GLY A 121 -0.82 17.32 5.32
C GLY A 121 0.30 16.88 4.37
N ALA A 122 0.33 15.60 4.00
CA ALA A 122 1.40 14.99 3.23
C ALA A 122 0.88 14.37 1.93
N THR A 123 1.76 14.24 0.93
CA THR A 123 1.46 13.52 -0.30
C THR A 123 1.30 12.04 -0.04
N ARG A 124 2.18 11.43 0.76
CA ARG A 124 2.08 10.04 1.24
C ARG A 124 2.88 9.85 2.53
N VAL A 125 2.83 8.66 3.12
CA VAL A 125 3.69 8.26 4.24
C VAL A 125 4.64 7.19 3.74
N ASP A 126 5.94 7.45 3.82
CA ASP A 126 6.99 6.53 3.41
C ASP A 126 7.49 5.76 4.64
N HIS A 127 7.48 4.43 4.62
CA HIS A 127 7.91 3.62 5.76
C HIS A 127 9.42 3.69 6.00
N THR A 128 10.17 3.84 4.92
CA THR A 128 11.63 3.98 4.85
C THR A 128 11.98 5.11 3.89
N ILE A 129 13.16 5.70 4.06
CA ILE A 129 13.75 6.61 3.07
C ILE A 129 14.89 5.82 2.41
N ASP A 130 14.53 5.04 1.41
CA ASP A 130 15.41 4.11 0.70
C ASP A 130 14.92 4.07 -0.76
N PHE A 131 15.37 5.05 -1.53
CA PHE A 131 14.92 5.33 -2.89
C PHE A 131 16.07 5.26 -3.88
N GLY A 132 16.03 4.26 -4.75
CA GLY A 132 16.88 4.16 -5.93
C GLY A 132 16.39 5.02 -7.11
N PRO A 133 17.05 4.91 -8.27
CA PRO A 133 16.76 5.74 -9.45
C PRO A 133 15.36 5.57 -10.06
N SER A 134 14.57 4.56 -9.65
CA SER A 134 13.32 4.18 -10.31
C SER A 134 12.12 3.90 -9.40
N ASP A 135 12.26 4.00 -8.08
CA ASP A 135 11.23 3.59 -7.10
C ASP A 135 10.49 4.77 -6.44
N TRP A 136 10.77 5.99 -6.87
CA TRP A 136 10.16 7.23 -6.35
C TRP A 136 8.63 7.29 -6.47
N ASN A 137 8.03 6.62 -7.46
CA ASN A 137 6.57 6.50 -7.60
C ASN A 137 5.80 7.84 -7.48
N LEU A 138 6.22 8.86 -8.22
CA LEU A 138 5.67 10.21 -8.19
C LEU A 138 4.27 10.26 -8.84
N SER A 139 3.23 10.07 -8.03
CA SER A 139 1.84 9.95 -8.53
C SER A 139 1.34 11.15 -9.34
N PHE A 140 1.84 12.35 -9.04
CA PHE A 140 1.43 13.58 -9.73
C PHE A 140 1.90 13.63 -11.20
N MET A 141 2.92 12.86 -11.59
CA MET A 141 3.39 12.76 -12.99
C MET A 141 2.33 12.20 -13.97
N ASN A 142 1.24 11.64 -13.43
CA ASN A 142 0.09 11.18 -14.21
C ASN A 142 -0.94 12.30 -14.48
N SER A 143 -0.67 13.53 -14.05
CA SER A 143 -1.47 14.70 -14.39
C SER A 143 -1.11 15.23 -15.78
N ILE A 144 -2.10 15.77 -16.50
CA ILE A 144 -1.91 16.42 -17.80
C ILE A 144 -0.91 17.58 -17.78
N ARG A 145 -0.62 18.15 -16.60
CA ARG A 145 0.36 19.23 -16.42
C ARG A 145 1.78 18.81 -16.80
N PHE A 146 2.09 17.52 -16.65
CA PHE A 146 3.43 16.97 -16.92
C PHE A 146 3.52 16.29 -18.29
N ASN A 147 2.60 16.62 -19.20
CA ASN A 147 2.62 16.14 -20.59
C ASN A 147 3.55 17.02 -21.44
N TYR A 148 4.86 16.86 -21.21
CA TYR A 148 5.91 17.56 -21.94
C TYR A 148 6.25 16.86 -23.26
N TYR A 149 6.26 17.62 -24.35
CA TYR A 149 6.50 17.13 -25.72
C TYR A 149 7.44 18.04 -26.53
N GLN A 150 7.67 19.28 -26.09
CA GLN A 150 8.45 20.27 -26.82
C GLN A 150 9.89 20.30 -26.34
N ARG A 151 10.82 20.51 -27.28
CA ARG A 151 12.24 20.64 -26.95
C ARG A 151 12.46 21.76 -25.93
N GLY A 152 13.24 21.46 -24.90
CA GLY A 152 13.54 22.39 -23.81
C GLY A 152 12.58 22.29 -22.62
N GLU A 153 11.44 21.60 -22.75
CA GLU A 153 10.61 21.22 -21.60
C GLU A 153 11.30 20.12 -20.78
N PRO A 154 10.99 19.98 -19.47
CA PRO A 154 11.53 18.91 -18.64
C PRO A 154 11.25 17.52 -19.22
N SER A 155 12.23 16.62 -19.14
CA SER A 155 12.01 15.24 -19.56
C SER A 155 11.11 14.51 -18.57
N ARG A 156 10.06 13.84 -19.07
CA ARG A 156 9.11 13.10 -18.23
C ARG A 156 9.75 11.96 -17.44
N ASP A 157 10.82 11.37 -17.98
CA ASP A 157 11.56 10.27 -17.36
C ASP A 157 12.58 10.74 -16.30
N ARG A 158 12.77 12.06 -16.20
CA ARG A 158 13.72 12.75 -15.32
C ARG A 158 13.11 14.04 -14.77
N LEU A 159 11.85 13.97 -14.35
CA LEU A 159 11.11 15.14 -13.89
C LEU A 159 11.78 15.78 -12.68
N PRO A 160 11.94 17.12 -12.65
CA PRO A 160 12.41 17.83 -11.47
C PRO A 160 11.38 17.75 -10.35
N PHE A 161 11.81 17.36 -9.14
CA PHE A 161 10.91 17.30 -7.99
C PHE A 161 11.65 17.58 -6.68
N GLY A 162 10.87 18.00 -5.70
CA GLY A 162 11.28 18.11 -4.31
C GLY A 162 10.41 17.25 -3.41
N VAL A 163 10.97 16.91 -2.26
CA VAL A 163 10.25 16.20 -1.21
C VAL A 163 10.80 16.59 0.15
N THR A 164 9.89 16.78 1.10
CA THR A 164 10.23 16.96 2.51
C THR A 164 9.60 15.86 3.35
N TRP A 165 10.44 15.12 4.07
CA TRP A 165 10.01 14.17 5.08
C TRP A 165 10.06 14.80 6.47
N HIS A 166 9.06 14.47 7.27
CA HIS A 166 9.02 14.78 8.69
C HIS A 166 8.87 13.49 9.48
N GLY A 167 9.55 13.36 10.61
CA GLY A 167 9.25 12.27 11.51
C GLY A 167 10.24 12.08 12.64
N GLU A 168 10.12 10.92 13.24
CA GLU A 168 10.99 10.45 14.30
C GLU A 168 11.49 9.06 13.92
N PHE A 169 12.74 8.77 14.23
CA PHE A 169 13.31 7.43 14.18
C PHE A 169 14.06 7.17 15.48
N GLU A 170 14.28 5.89 15.80
CA GLU A 170 14.99 5.47 17.01
C GLU A 170 16.32 4.83 16.62
N THR A 171 17.36 5.16 17.37
CA THR A 171 18.73 4.64 17.19
C THR A 171 19.20 3.92 18.44
N ASP A 172 19.91 2.82 18.23
CA ASP A 172 20.56 2.05 19.29
C ASP A 172 21.84 2.76 19.76
N PRO A 173 22.41 2.38 20.93
CA PRO A 173 23.73 2.82 21.33
C PRO A 173 24.78 2.53 20.25
N ASP A 174 25.63 3.53 19.99
CA ASP A 174 26.70 3.49 18.99
C ASP A 174 26.23 3.36 17.52
N ASP A 175 24.95 3.62 17.24
CA ASP A 175 24.48 3.74 15.87
C ASP A 175 24.96 5.04 15.22
N THR A 176 25.30 4.95 13.93
CA THR A 176 25.48 6.10 13.07
C THR A 176 24.39 6.17 12.01
N ILE A 177 24.06 7.39 11.62
CA ILE A 177 23.18 7.63 10.48
C ILE A 177 24.05 7.82 9.25
N GLN A 178 23.71 7.14 8.16
CA GLN A 178 24.28 7.42 6.85
C GLN A 178 23.21 7.96 5.92
N LEU A 179 23.49 9.10 5.32
CA LEU A 179 22.69 9.69 4.26
C LEU A 179 23.47 9.58 2.95
N MET A 180 22.96 8.78 2.03
CA MET A 180 23.50 8.62 0.69
C MET A 180 22.59 9.34 -0.30
N TYR A 181 23.08 10.23 -1.15
CA TYR A 181 22.20 11.00 -2.04
C TYR A 181 22.87 11.48 -3.33
N LEU A 182 22.05 11.61 -4.36
CA LEU A 182 22.32 12.32 -5.62
C LEU A 182 21.29 13.45 -5.74
N GLY A 183 21.67 14.69 -5.49
CA GLY A 183 20.83 15.87 -5.63
C GLY A 183 21.23 16.99 -4.66
N GLU A 184 20.22 17.70 -4.19
CA GLU A 184 20.34 18.70 -3.13
C GLU A 184 19.56 18.22 -1.92
N ALA A 185 20.20 18.17 -0.75
CA ALA A 185 19.56 17.71 0.47
C ALA A 185 19.81 18.70 1.62
N LEU A 186 18.87 18.74 2.57
CA LEU A 186 19.01 19.49 3.81
C LEU A 186 18.44 18.63 4.92
N LEU A 187 19.28 18.27 5.89
CA LEU A 187 18.84 17.52 7.05
C LEU A 187 18.79 18.44 8.27
N GLN A 188 17.65 18.49 8.94
CA GLN A 188 17.52 19.05 10.27
C GLN A 188 17.33 17.89 11.24
N LEU A 189 18.23 17.75 12.22
CA LEU A 189 18.22 16.70 13.21
C LEU A 189 18.25 17.31 14.61
N ASP A 190 17.22 17.06 15.42
CA ASP A 190 17.03 17.63 16.76
C ASP A 190 17.24 19.15 16.82
N GLY A 191 16.75 19.85 15.79
CA GLY A 191 16.87 21.30 15.65
C GLY A 191 18.23 21.81 15.13
N ARG A 192 19.21 20.92 14.90
CA ARG A 192 20.47 21.26 14.23
C ARG A 192 20.35 21.06 12.74
N THR A 193 20.73 22.07 11.96
CA THR A 193 20.74 21.98 10.50
C THR A 193 22.12 21.49 10.03
N VAL A 194 22.11 20.41 9.27
CA VAL A 194 23.25 19.87 8.53
C VAL A 194 23.06 20.28 7.06
N GLN A 195 23.86 21.27 6.64
CA GLN A 195 23.93 21.68 5.23
C GLN A 195 24.71 20.61 4.46
N LEU A 196 24.06 20.03 3.46
CA LEU A 196 24.70 19.04 2.59
C LEU A 196 25.13 19.72 1.29
N PRO A 197 26.32 19.41 0.76
CA PRO A 197 26.75 19.95 -0.51
C PRO A 197 25.81 19.51 -1.64
N ARG A 198 25.66 20.36 -2.66
CA ARG A 198 24.99 19.98 -3.90
C ARG A 198 25.83 18.94 -4.62
N GLN A 199 25.25 17.78 -4.98
CA GLN A 199 25.96 16.73 -5.70
C GLN A 199 25.09 16.05 -6.75
N TYR A 200 25.55 16.01 -8.01
CA TYR A 200 24.80 15.41 -9.13
C TYR A 200 25.63 14.42 -9.98
N ALA A 201 26.93 14.31 -9.70
CA ALA A 201 27.85 13.48 -10.49
C ALA A 201 27.92 12.05 -9.95
N ASP A 202 28.18 11.91 -8.65
CA ASP A 202 28.38 10.63 -7.96
C ASP A 202 27.63 10.62 -6.63
N LEU A 203 27.24 9.43 -6.16
CA LEU A 203 26.51 9.28 -4.90
C LEU A 203 27.37 9.76 -3.73
N GLU A 204 26.92 10.80 -3.02
CA GLU A 204 27.59 11.33 -1.84
C GLU A 204 27.10 10.61 -0.59
N THR A 205 28.02 10.20 0.28
CA THR A 205 27.70 9.57 1.57
C THR A 205 28.12 10.46 2.72
N LEU A 206 27.17 10.90 3.53
CA LEU A 206 27.43 11.59 4.79
C LEU A 206 27.12 10.68 5.98
N THR A 207 28.11 10.49 6.85
CA THR A 207 27.93 9.82 8.14
C THR A 207 27.76 10.84 9.25
N ILE A 208 26.67 10.73 10.00
CA ILE A 208 26.33 11.63 11.10
C ILE A 208 26.29 10.83 12.40
N PRO A 209 27.15 11.14 13.38
CA PRO A 209 27.09 10.51 14.68
C PRO A 209 25.85 11.00 15.43
N VAL A 210 25.10 10.06 16.01
CA VAL A 210 23.93 10.34 16.84
C VAL A 210 24.02 9.59 18.14
N SER A 211 23.37 10.13 19.18
CA SER A 211 23.23 9.41 20.43
C SER A 211 22.21 8.27 20.28
N ALA A 212 22.14 7.39 21.27
CA ALA A 212 21.00 6.49 21.37
C ALA A 212 19.72 7.27 21.69
N GLY A 213 18.58 6.80 21.19
CA GLY A 213 17.25 7.30 21.54
C GLY A 213 16.41 7.72 20.34
N VAL A 214 15.35 8.47 20.62
CA VAL A 214 14.41 8.96 19.60
C VAL A 214 14.85 10.33 19.11
N HIS A 215 15.06 10.43 17.80
CA HIS A 215 15.51 11.63 17.13
C HIS A 215 14.41 12.20 16.25
N ARG A 216 14.21 13.52 16.32
CA ARG A 216 13.31 14.24 15.42
C ARG A 216 14.08 14.73 14.23
N PHE A 217 13.54 14.51 13.03
CA PHE A 217 14.18 15.04 11.83
C PHE A 217 13.21 15.64 10.83
N VAL A 218 13.78 16.53 10.01
CA VAL A 218 13.21 17.02 8.76
C VAL A 218 14.26 16.85 7.69
N LEU A 219 13.97 16.06 6.66
CA LEU A 219 14.85 15.88 5.50
C LEU A 219 14.16 16.49 4.30
N SER A 220 14.75 17.53 3.74
CA SER A 220 14.35 18.07 2.44
C SER A 220 15.32 17.56 1.38
N TYR A 221 14.79 17.11 0.26
CA TYR A 221 15.55 16.64 -0.88
C TYR A 221 14.97 17.23 -2.16
N GLN A 222 15.84 17.58 -3.11
CA GLN A 222 15.47 18.09 -4.41
C GLN A 222 16.37 17.47 -5.48
N PHE A 223 15.76 17.18 -6.62
CA PHE A 223 16.48 16.65 -7.77
C PHE A 223 16.00 17.34 -9.05
N ASP A 224 16.94 17.96 -9.76
CA ASP A 224 16.79 18.37 -11.16
C ASP A 224 18.06 17.95 -11.90
N SER A 225 17.95 16.91 -12.73
CA SER A 225 19.06 16.44 -13.55
C SER A 225 19.43 17.41 -14.68
N GLY A 226 18.61 18.43 -14.94
CA GLY A 226 18.72 19.30 -16.10
C GLY A 226 18.21 18.66 -17.40
N ALA A 227 17.82 17.39 -17.40
CA ALA A 227 17.36 16.69 -18.60
C ALA A 227 16.10 17.32 -19.18
N ARG A 228 16.11 17.54 -20.49
CA ARG A 228 15.01 18.10 -21.27
C ARG A 228 14.59 17.16 -22.40
N VAL A 229 13.41 17.41 -22.96
CA VAL A 229 12.91 16.67 -24.13
C VAL A 229 13.88 16.83 -25.30
N GLY A 230 14.38 15.69 -25.79
CA GLY A 230 15.36 15.62 -26.89
C GLY A 230 16.78 15.26 -26.44
N ASP A 231 17.06 15.23 -25.14
CA ASP A 231 18.35 14.80 -24.60
C ASP A 231 18.48 13.27 -24.54
N ASP A 232 19.71 12.74 -24.65
CA ASP A 232 19.99 11.32 -24.41
C ASP A 232 20.12 11.05 -22.90
N ILE A 233 19.00 10.72 -22.27
CA ILE A 233 18.90 10.52 -20.82
C ILE A 233 19.58 9.24 -20.30
N ARG A 234 20.11 8.37 -21.18
CA ARG A 234 20.71 7.09 -20.77
C ARG A 234 21.95 7.24 -19.89
N PHE A 235 22.64 8.38 -20.01
CA PHE A 235 23.84 8.70 -19.24
C PHE A 235 23.58 9.72 -18.13
N VAL A 236 22.33 10.14 -17.95
CA VAL A 236 21.94 11.10 -16.92
C VAL A 236 21.55 10.31 -15.66
N PRO A 237 22.29 10.47 -14.54
CA PRO A 237 21.95 9.80 -13.28
C PRO A 237 20.50 10.05 -12.88
N GLY A 238 19.90 9.05 -12.23
CA GLY A 238 18.59 9.20 -11.62
C GLY A 238 18.68 9.84 -10.23
N PRO A 239 17.54 10.27 -9.68
CA PRO A 239 17.45 10.65 -8.27
C PRO A 239 17.73 9.44 -7.38
N GLU A 240 18.57 9.58 -6.37
CA GLU A 240 18.90 8.50 -5.44
C GLU A 240 19.04 9.08 -4.04
N LEU A 241 18.44 8.41 -3.05
CA LEU A 241 18.42 8.85 -1.66
C LEU A 241 18.22 7.67 -0.71
N HIS A 242 19.16 7.44 0.19
CA HIS A 242 19.09 6.42 1.22
C HIS A 242 19.42 7.03 2.59
N LEU A 243 18.56 6.76 3.57
CA LEU A 243 18.78 7.04 4.98
C LEU A 243 18.93 5.71 5.70
N LEU A 244 20.15 5.39 6.12
CA LEU A 244 20.52 4.14 6.78
C LEU A 244 20.91 4.39 8.23
N THR A 245 20.64 3.42 9.10
CA THR A 245 21.12 3.37 10.49
C THR A 245 21.96 2.11 10.73
N GLY A 246 22.80 2.13 11.76
CA GLY A 246 23.55 0.96 12.25
C GLY A 246 24.72 0.50 11.37
N VAL A 247 25.25 1.38 10.51
CA VAL A 247 26.24 1.00 9.50
C VAL A 247 27.57 0.53 10.11
N ASP A 248 28.05 1.18 11.17
CA ASP A 248 29.33 0.85 11.80
C ASP A 248 29.32 -0.50 12.56
N GLN A 249 28.13 -1.07 12.79
CA GLN A 249 27.97 -2.39 13.41
C GLN A 249 27.85 -3.53 12.37
N GLY A 250 28.12 -3.25 11.09
CA GLY A 250 27.94 -4.22 9.99
C GLY A 250 26.47 -4.58 9.73
N ARG A 251 25.53 -3.76 10.24
CA ARG A 251 24.08 -3.94 10.11
C ARG A 251 23.46 -2.68 9.50
N SER A 252 23.78 -2.38 8.24
CA SER A 252 23.09 -1.31 7.52
C SER A 252 21.61 -1.67 7.32
N ARG A 253 20.71 -0.85 7.84
CA ARG A 253 19.26 -0.99 7.67
C ARG A 253 18.69 0.36 7.29
N ALA A 254 17.68 0.37 6.42
CA ALA A 254 16.92 1.59 6.16
C ALA A 254 16.30 2.10 7.46
N ALA A 255 16.42 3.41 7.71
CA ALA A 255 15.82 4.05 8.85
C ALA A 255 14.30 3.83 8.81
N LEU A 256 13.76 3.27 9.89
CA LEU A 256 12.33 3.04 10.06
C LEU A 256 11.75 4.14 10.92
N GLY A 257 10.60 4.68 10.51
CA GLY A 257 9.86 5.60 11.36
C GLY A 257 9.44 4.91 12.66
N THR A 258 9.42 5.66 13.76
CA THR A 258 9.03 5.13 15.07
C THR A 258 7.68 4.43 14.99
N ALA A 259 7.64 3.22 15.57
CA ALA A 259 6.41 2.45 15.65
C ALA A 259 5.43 3.15 16.62
N PRO A 260 4.12 3.05 16.38
CA PRO A 260 3.15 3.56 17.33
C PRO A 260 3.26 2.78 18.66
N GLY A 261 2.87 3.42 19.76
CA GLY A 261 2.91 2.80 21.09
C GLY A 261 2.12 1.48 21.15
N PRO A 262 2.45 0.57 22.09
CA PRO A 262 1.94 -0.80 22.11
C PRO A 262 0.41 -0.89 22.16
N GLY A 263 -0.26 0.07 22.80
CA GLY A 263 -1.72 0.13 22.82
C GLY A 263 -2.34 0.24 21.43
N TRP A 264 -1.75 1.04 20.54
CA TRP A 264 -2.20 1.20 19.16
C TRP A 264 -1.99 -0.07 18.35
N LEU A 265 -0.85 -0.74 18.53
CA LEU A 265 -0.57 -2.03 17.90
C LEU A 265 -1.59 -3.09 18.30
N VAL A 266 -1.98 -3.13 19.58
CA VAL A 266 -3.03 -4.04 20.07
C VAL A 266 -4.37 -3.75 19.42
N LEU A 267 -4.77 -2.47 19.32
CA LEU A 267 -6.02 -2.11 18.64
C LEU A 267 -6.01 -2.50 17.15
N GLY A 268 -4.89 -2.30 16.45
CA GLY A 268 -4.69 -2.77 15.07
C GLY A 268 -4.82 -4.28 14.95
N ALA A 269 -4.14 -5.04 15.82
CA ALA A 269 -4.20 -6.49 15.84
C ALA A 269 -5.62 -7.04 16.11
N LEU A 270 -6.41 -6.36 16.95
CA LEU A 270 -7.82 -6.73 17.18
C LEU A 270 -8.66 -6.55 15.91
N VAL A 271 -8.44 -5.48 15.14
CA VAL A 271 -9.12 -5.27 13.85
C VAL A 271 -8.72 -6.37 12.85
N ASP A 272 -7.43 -6.68 12.75
CA ASP A 272 -6.92 -7.74 11.88
C ASP A 272 -7.51 -9.11 12.25
N LEU A 273 -7.60 -9.44 13.54
CA LEU A 273 -8.16 -10.70 14.01
C LEU A 273 -9.63 -10.85 13.59
N VAL A 274 -10.42 -9.78 13.65
CA VAL A 274 -11.81 -9.79 13.19
C VAL A 274 -11.88 -9.99 11.68
N LEU A 275 -11.03 -9.31 10.89
CA LEU A 275 -10.98 -9.50 9.43
C LEU A 275 -10.53 -10.91 9.04
N ILE A 276 -9.55 -11.49 9.75
CA ILE A 276 -9.09 -12.87 9.55
C ILE A 276 -10.22 -13.85 9.88
N ALA A 277 -10.90 -13.69 11.02
CA ALA A 277 -12.02 -14.54 11.39
C ALA A 277 -13.17 -14.46 10.37
N PHE A 278 -13.46 -13.25 9.90
CA PHE A 278 -14.42 -13.01 8.83
C PHE A 278 -14.00 -13.70 7.52
N ALA A 279 -12.75 -13.54 7.09
CA ALA A 279 -12.17 -14.18 5.91
C ALA A 279 -12.23 -15.71 5.99
N LEU A 280 -11.81 -16.29 7.12
CA LEU A 280 -11.84 -17.74 7.36
C LEU A 280 -13.27 -18.29 7.28
N SER A 281 -14.27 -17.53 7.75
CA SER A 281 -15.67 -17.94 7.64
C SER A 281 -16.15 -18.04 6.19
N LEU A 282 -15.66 -17.16 5.30
CA LEU A 282 -15.96 -17.18 3.87
C LEU A 282 -15.17 -18.29 3.17
N ALA A 283 -13.88 -18.42 3.48
CA ALA A 283 -13.01 -19.44 2.92
C ALA A 283 -13.49 -20.86 3.26
N ALA A 284 -14.03 -21.08 4.47
CA ALA A 284 -14.63 -22.36 4.86
C ALA A 284 -15.77 -22.79 3.93
N VAL A 285 -16.57 -21.84 3.43
CA VAL A 285 -17.64 -22.14 2.47
C VAL A 285 -17.05 -22.60 1.13
N TYR A 286 -15.99 -21.97 0.65
CA TYR A 286 -15.28 -22.42 -0.55
C TYR A 286 -14.68 -23.81 -0.37
N VAL A 287 -14.04 -24.09 0.77
CA VAL A 287 -13.50 -25.43 1.06
C VAL A 287 -14.61 -26.47 1.08
N LEU A 288 -15.78 -26.16 1.64
CA LEU A 288 -16.94 -27.06 1.61
C LEU A 288 -17.44 -27.30 0.18
N LEU A 289 -17.53 -26.25 -0.64
CA LEU A 289 -17.90 -26.38 -2.06
C LEU A 289 -16.89 -27.23 -2.83
N LEU A 290 -15.60 -27.01 -2.61
CA LEU A 290 -14.52 -27.78 -3.22
C LEU A 290 -14.54 -29.24 -2.77
N ARG A 291 -14.87 -29.54 -1.52
CA ARG A 291 -15.00 -30.93 -1.05
C ARG A 291 -16.20 -31.63 -1.67
N VAL A 292 -17.35 -30.95 -1.76
CA VAL A 292 -18.59 -31.55 -2.29
C VAL A 292 -18.55 -31.69 -3.81
N ARG A 293 -17.90 -30.74 -4.51
CA ARG A 293 -17.91 -30.66 -5.97
C ARG A 293 -16.51 -30.77 -6.59
N GLY A 294 -15.52 -31.25 -5.83
CA GLY A 294 -14.12 -31.32 -6.26
C GLY A 294 -13.92 -32.15 -7.52
N ALA A 295 -14.65 -33.26 -7.66
CA ALA A 295 -14.64 -34.07 -8.88
C ALA A 295 -15.19 -33.30 -10.10
N LEU A 296 -16.25 -32.52 -9.93
CA LEU A 296 -16.84 -31.71 -11.00
C LEU A 296 -15.93 -30.56 -11.41
N LEU A 297 -15.27 -29.92 -10.43
CA LEU A 297 -14.27 -28.87 -10.69
C LEU A 297 -13.02 -29.43 -11.36
N LEU A 298 -12.56 -30.63 -11.00
CA LEU A 298 -11.49 -31.34 -11.70
C LEU A 298 -11.87 -31.60 -13.16
N VAL A 299 -13.10 -32.09 -13.40
CA VAL A 299 -13.60 -32.29 -14.77
C VAL A 299 -13.63 -30.97 -15.53
N VAL A 300 -14.10 -29.87 -14.94
CA VAL A 300 -14.08 -28.55 -15.61
C VAL A 300 -12.66 -28.05 -15.87
N CYS A 301 -11.73 -28.21 -14.92
CA CYS A 301 -10.33 -27.82 -15.11
C CYS A 301 -9.59 -28.66 -16.16
N LEU A 302 -9.99 -29.92 -16.36
CA LEU A 302 -9.43 -30.81 -17.38
C LEU A 302 -10.07 -30.61 -18.75
N VAL A 303 -11.37 -30.32 -18.79
CA VAL A 303 -12.16 -30.17 -20.03
C VAL A 303 -12.06 -28.75 -20.59
N ALA A 304 -11.89 -27.70 -19.76
CA ALA A 304 -11.77 -26.32 -20.23
C ALA A 304 -10.54 -26.06 -21.14
N PRO A 305 -9.33 -26.57 -20.85
CA PRO A 305 -8.18 -26.48 -21.76
C PRO A 305 -8.44 -27.23 -23.07
N TRP A 306 -9.03 -28.43 -22.99
CA TRP A 306 -9.34 -29.24 -24.16
C TRP A 306 -10.39 -28.58 -25.07
N LEU A 307 -11.43 -27.99 -24.49
CA LEU A 307 -12.43 -27.20 -25.22
C LEU A 307 -11.85 -25.92 -25.82
N SER A 308 -10.88 -25.28 -25.14
CA SER A 308 -10.21 -24.11 -25.69
C SER A 308 -9.34 -24.43 -26.91
N GLU A 309 -8.85 -25.66 -27.07
CA GLU A 309 -8.14 -26.07 -28.28
C GLU A 309 -9.08 -26.41 -29.45
N MET A 310 -10.33 -26.81 -29.16
CA MET A 310 -11.33 -27.16 -30.18
C MET A 310 -12.19 -25.97 -30.66
N LEU A 311 -12.19 -24.84 -29.94
CA LEU A 311 -12.97 -23.68 -30.31
C LEU A 311 -12.19 -22.75 -31.28
N PRO A 312 -12.84 -22.21 -32.32
CA PRO A 312 -12.18 -21.29 -33.26
C PRO A 312 -11.58 -20.07 -32.56
N THR A 313 -10.41 -19.61 -33.02
CA THR A 313 -9.62 -18.52 -32.42
C THR A 313 -10.36 -17.18 -32.28
N TRP A 314 -11.40 -16.93 -33.07
CA TRP A 314 -12.26 -15.74 -32.94
C TRP A 314 -13.22 -15.79 -31.73
N PHE A 315 -13.39 -16.97 -31.11
CA PHE A 315 -14.10 -17.15 -29.84
C PHE A 315 -13.19 -16.95 -28.61
N LEU A 316 -11.86 -16.99 -28.82
CA LEU A 316 -10.81 -17.03 -27.78
C LEU A 316 -10.03 -15.71 -27.68
N ALA A 317 -10.64 -14.59 -28.06
CA ALA A 317 -10.13 -13.28 -27.67
C ALA A 317 -10.41 -13.06 -26.16
N GLY A 318 -9.57 -13.64 -25.32
CA GLY A 318 -9.52 -13.39 -23.88
C GLY A 318 -9.72 -14.62 -23.01
N GLN A 319 -9.20 -14.56 -21.79
CA GLN A 319 -9.23 -15.55 -20.72
C GLN A 319 -10.65 -15.89 -20.19
N SER A 320 -11.68 -15.70 -21.02
CA SER A 320 -13.10 -15.75 -20.71
C SER A 320 -13.64 -17.16 -20.53
N VAL A 321 -13.08 -18.19 -21.20
CA VAL A 321 -13.58 -19.57 -21.09
C VAL A 321 -13.32 -20.17 -19.70
N TYR A 322 -12.13 -19.94 -19.12
CA TYR A 322 -11.81 -20.39 -17.76
C TYR A 322 -12.67 -19.67 -16.71
N PHE A 323 -12.86 -18.35 -16.88
CA PHE A 323 -13.72 -17.55 -16.01
C PHE A 323 -15.19 -17.96 -16.13
N LEU A 324 -15.70 -18.19 -17.34
CA LEU A 324 -17.09 -18.62 -17.59
C LEU A 324 -17.33 -20.05 -17.09
N ALA A 325 -16.37 -20.95 -17.21
CA ALA A 325 -16.47 -22.32 -16.71
C ALA A 325 -16.42 -22.40 -15.17
N ALA A 326 -15.51 -21.65 -14.54
CA ALA A 326 -15.49 -21.51 -13.08
C ALA A 326 -16.75 -20.81 -12.56
N ALA A 327 -17.22 -19.77 -13.26
CA ALA A 327 -18.45 -19.06 -12.93
C ALA A 327 -19.70 -19.93 -13.14
N THR A 328 -19.77 -20.78 -14.17
CA THR A 328 -20.93 -21.68 -14.39
C THR A 328 -21.00 -22.79 -13.34
N VAL A 329 -19.88 -23.34 -12.87
CA VAL A 329 -19.89 -24.29 -11.73
C VAL A 329 -20.39 -23.62 -10.44
N LEU A 330 -20.14 -22.32 -10.29
CA LEU A 330 -20.68 -21.48 -9.23
C LEU A 330 -22.16 -21.08 -9.45
N VAL A 331 -22.60 -20.86 -10.69
CA VAL A 331 -23.94 -20.36 -11.05
C VAL A 331 -24.98 -21.48 -11.11
N VAL A 332 -24.61 -22.74 -11.37
CA VAL A 332 -25.51 -23.91 -11.25
C VAL A 332 -25.68 -24.31 -9.76
N THR A 333 -25.84 -23.33 -8.86
CA THR A 333 -26.11 -23.49 -7.42
C THR A 333 -27.40 -22.83 -6.96
#